data_AF-A0A7I8DFC0-F1
#
_entry.id   AF-A0A7I8DFC0-F1
#
_cell.length_a   1.000
_cell.length_b   1.000
_cell.length_c   1.000
_cell.angle_alpha   90.00
_cell.angle_beta   90.00
_cell.angle_gamma   90.00
#
_symmetry.space_group_name_H-M   'P 1'
#
loop_
_entity.id
_entity.type
_entity.pdbx_description
1 polymer ?
#
loop_
_entity_poly.entity_id
_entity_poly.type
_entity_poly.pdbx_seq_one_letter_code
_entity_poly.pdbx_strand_id
1 'polypeptide(L)'
;MMNLGKKYLFCLLTCLWLIVIFGLSSQPYQWQTIQPVLHHFFSQESMRHVLPAVSFQYHHSTVDSQKNPFKFVKFLIRKTAHILLYATLAFLTRQALKQAIGSRLHIRLPHAPVVEVVTLLFVGLIAALDEWNQTHVALRTGAVQDVCLDLFAGSIGMMIASIRTEYFRFLLNKANTLLSRQPVSTEEVFVLLNLPQRSAETAAEPEVTRLLSAGDLEILD
;
A
#
# COMPACT_ATOMS: atom_id res chain seq x y z
N MET A 1 -23.11 3.67 -10.67
CA MET A 1 -22.90 5.11 -10.94
C MET A 1 -21.63 5.56 -10.22
N MET A 2 -20.66 6.13 -10.94
CA MET A 2 -19.51 6.77 -10.30
C MET A 2 -19.97 7.98 -9.49
N ASN A 3 -19.44 8.17 -8.28
CA ASN A 3 -19.51 9.48 -7.63
C ASN A 3 -18.57 10.41 -8.38
N LEU A 4 -19.10 11.18 -9.33
CA LEU A 4 -18.39 12.20 -10.10
C LEU A 4 -17.48 13.06 -9.20
N GLY A 5 -17.93 13.36 -7.97
CA GLY A 5 -17.14 14.04 -6.94
C GLY A 5 -15.83 13.34 -6.54
N LYS A 6 -15.74 12.01 -6.50
CA LYS A 6 -14.51 11.29 -6.11
C LYS A 6 -13.37 11.49 -7.11
N LYS A 7 -13.67 11.60 -8.41
CA LYS A 7 -12.66 11.87 -9.45
C LYS A 7 -12.03 13.24 -9.24
N TYR A 8 -12.87 14.27 -9.16
CA TYR A 8 -12.41 15.65 -8.96
C TYR A 8 -11.72 15.83 -7.61
N LEU A 9 -12.17 15.11 -6.57
CA LEU A 9 -11.53 15.13 -5.26
C LEU A 9 -10.08 14.66 -5.32
N PHE A 10 -9.78 13.50 -5.93
CA PHE A 10 -8.39 13.03 -6.00
C PHE A 10 -7.51 13.91 -6.89
N CYS A 11 -8.04 14.46 -7.98
CA CYS A 11 -7.33 15.46 -8.77
C CYS A 11 -7.01 16.71 -7.94
N LEU A 12 -8.01 17.26 -7.22
CA LEU A 12 -7.85 18.41 -6.35
C LEU A 12 -6.81 18.14 -5.25
N LEU A 13 -6.90 16.99 -4.58
CA LEU A 13 -5.93 16.59 -3.55
C LEU A 13 -4.51 16.46 -4.12
N THR A 14 -4.36 15.93 -5.34
CA THR A 14 -3.06 15.85 -6.02
C THR A 14 -2.52 17.25 -6.30
N CYS A 15 -3.34 18.17 -6.82
CA CYS A 15 -2.94 19.55 -7.07
C CYS A 15 -2.55 20.28 -5.77
N LEU A 16 -3.33 20.12 -4.70
CA LEU A 16 -3.02 20.69 -3.38
C LEU A 16 -1.69 20.13 -2.84
N TRP A 17 -1.45 18.83 -3.04
CA TRP A 17 -0.21 18.21 -2.61
C TRP A 17 1.02 18.72 -3.38
N LEU A 18 0.88 18.99 -4.68
CA LEU A 18 1.94 19.64 -5.46
C LEU A 18 2.26 21.03 -4.92
N ILE A 19 1.24 21.81 -4.54
CA ILE A 19 1.45 23.11 -3.89
C ILE A 19 2.26 22.96 -2.59
N VAL A 20 1.97 21.92 -1.80
CA VAL A 20 2.76 21.61 -0.59
C VAL A 20 4.21 21.29 -0.94
N ILE A 21 4.45 20.41 -1.92
CA ILE A 21 5.81 20.02 -2.34
C ILE A 21 6.61 21.24 -2.80
N PHE A 22 6.09 22.01 -3.75
CA PHE A 22 6.80 23.20 -4.26
C PHE A 22 6.90 24.32 -3.22
N GLY A 23 5.89 24.48 -2.36
CA GLY A 23 5.94 25.42 -1.24
C GLY A 23 7.06 25.10 -0.25
N LEU A 24 7.27 23.82 0.08
CA LEU A 24 8.37 23.37 0.92
C LEU A 24 9.71 23.40 0.19
N SER A 25 9.73 23.14 -1.11
CA SER A 25 10.91 23.20 -1.97
C SER A 25 11.54 24.60 -2.02
N SER A 26 10.69 25.62 -2.18
CA SER A 26 11.10 27.02 -2.36
C SER A 26 11.55 27.71 -1.07
N GLN A 27 11.46 27.06 0.08
CA GLN A 27 11.90 27.67 1.34
C GLN A 27 13.45 27.70 1.44
N PRO A 28 14.07 28.84 1.79
CA PRO A 28 15.52 28.94 1.93
C PRO A 28 16.09 28.02 3.02
N TYR A 29 17.37 27.65 2.90
CA TYR A 29 18.04 26.73 3.83
C TYR A 29 17.94 27.14 5.31
N GLN A 30 17.92 28.45 5.58
CA GLN A 30 17.83 29.03 6.93
C GLN A 30 16.47 28.78 7.59
N TRP A 31 15.38 28.84 6.82
CA TRP A 31 14.01 28.67 7.33
C TRP A 31 13.64 27.19 7.55
N GLN A 32 14.36 26.28 6.89
CA GLN A 32 14.17 24.83 7.07
C GLN A 32 15.06 24.23 8.16
N THR A 33 15.60 25.06 9.05
CA THR A 33 16.55 24.58 10.05
C THR A 33 15.84 24.21 11.35
N ILE A 34 15.71 22.90 11.58
CA ILE A 34 15.22 22.32 12.85
C ILE A 34 16.27 22.35 13.96
N GLN A 35 17.50 22.77 13.63
CA GLN A 35 18.64 22.77 14.55
C GLN A 35 18.36 23.56 15.85
N PRO A 36 17.71 24.74 15.85
CA PRO A 36 17.47 25.48 17.09
C PRO A 36 16.59 24.71 18.07
N VAL A 37 15.56 24.03 17.55
CA VAL A 37 14.68 23.14 18.34
C VAL A 37 15.50 21.97 18.88
N LEU A 38 16.32 21.37 18.05
CA LEU A 38 17.17 20.25 18.45
C LEU A 38 18.19 20.64 19.53
N HIS A 39 18.78 21.83 19.42
CA HIS A 39 19.70 22.40 20.42
C HIS A 39 19.01 22.74 21.74
N HIS A 40 17.69 23.02 21.72
CA HIS A 40 16.92 23.28 22.93
C HIS A 40 16.69 22.02 23.76
N PHE A 41 16.45 20.88 23.10
CA PHE A 41 16.17 19.61 23.77
C PHE A 41 17.39 18.72 23.99
N PHE A 42 18.43 18.85 23.17
CA PHE A 42 19.58 17.95 23.18
C PHE A 42 20.91 18.71 23.16
N SER A 43 21.87 18.21 23.93
CA SER A 43 23.27 18.61 23.82
C SER A 43 23.95 17.85 22.67
N GLN A 44 25.03 18.41 22.10
CA GLN A 44 25.82 17.69 21.08
C GLN A 44 26.37 16.36 21.61
N GLU A 45 26.79 16.34 22.87
CA GLU A 45 27.38 15.17 23.52
C GLU A 45 26.35 14.05 23.71
N SER A 46 25.15 14.40 24.20
CA SER A 46 24.04 13.45 24.31
C SER A 46 23.67 12.85 22.96
N MET A 47 23.65 13.66 21.89
CA MET A 47 23.37 13.15 20.54
C MET A 47 24.46 12.22 20.02
N ARG A 48 25.75 12.48 20.31
CA ARG A 48 26.86 11.60 19.91
C ARG A 48 26.77 10.21 20.55
N HIS A 49 26.27 10.13 21.78
CA HIS A 49 26.06 8.86 22.47
C HIS A 49 24.85 8.07 21.93
N VAL A 50 23.79 8.77 21.50
CA VAL A 50 22.58 8.12 20.96
C VAL A 50 22.74 7.73 19.48
N LEU A 51 23.46 8.55 18.70
CA LEU A 51 23.64 8.31 17.28
C LEU A 51 24.76 7.27 17.03
N PRO A 52 24.53 6.29 16.15
CA PRO A 52 25.56 5.34 15.78
C PRO A 52 26.71 6.06 15.07
N ALA A 53 27.95 5.62 15.28
CA ALA A 53 29.12 6.18 14.62
C ALA A 53 29.15 5.80 13.13
N VAL A 54 28.50 6.63 12.32
CA VAL A 54 28.37 6.46 10.87
C VAL A 54 28.86 7.72 10.16
N SER A 55 29.70 7.51 9.15
CA SER A 55 30.17 8.56 8.24
C SER A 55 30.11 8.05 6.80
N PHE A 56 29.49 8.81 5.91
CA PHE A 56 29.46 8.51 4.48
C PHE A 56 29.60 9.78 3.66
N GLN A 57 30.09 9.63 2.43
CA GLN A 57 30.09 10.72 1.46
C GLN A 57 28.72 10.79 0.78
N TYR A 58 28.11 11.98 0.80
CA TYR A 58 26.91 12.30 0.05
C TYR A 58 27.22 13.46 -0.88
N HIS A 59 27.26 13.18 -2.18
CA HIS A 59 27.67 14.12 -3.22
C HIS A 59 29.11 14.65 -2.99
N HIS A 60 29.27 15.95 -2.70
CA HIS A 60 30.56 16.59 -2.38
C HIS A 60 30.73 16.87 -0.88
N SER A 61 29.84 16.36 -0.04
CA SER A 61 29.84 16.62 1.40
C SER A 61 29.94 15.32 2.20
N THR A 62 30.76 15.32 3.24
CA THR A 62 30.80 14.20 4.19
C THR A 62 29.71 14.41 5.24
N VAL A 63 28.78 13.45 5.32
CA VAL A 63 27.75 13.39 6.35
C VAL A 63 28.26 12.49 7.46
N ASP A 64 28.53 13.07 8.62
CA ASP A 64 29.16 12.40 9.76
C ASP A 64 28.36 12.70 11.03
N SER A 65 27.84 11.62 11.61
CA SER A 65 27.00 11.62 12.82
C SER A 65 27.76 12.08 14.07
N GLN A 66 29.07 11.85 14.15
CA GLN A 66 29.88 12.15 15.32
C GLN A 66 30.49 13.55 15.22
N LYS A 67 30.97 13.94 14.04
CA LYS A 67 31.50 15.30 13.81
C LYS A 67 30.40 16.35 13.88
N ASN A 68 29.24 16.09 13.28
CA ASN A 68 28.13 17.05 13.21
C ASN A 68 26.76 16.38 13.40
N PRO A 69 26.40 15.96 14.64
CA PRO A 69 25.17 15.19 14.91
C PRO A 69 23.88 15.92 14.47
N PHE A 70 23.81 17.24 14.67
CA PHE A 70 22.67 18.04 14.25
C PHE A 70 22.50 18.13 12.72
N LYS A 71 23.62 18.20 11.98
CA LYS A 71 23.59 18.20 10.51
C LYS A 71 23.18 16.83 9.99
N PHE A 72 23.65 15.75 10.63
CA PHE A 72 23.26 14.39 10.34
C PHE A 72 21.75 14.16 10.52
N VAL A 73 21.19 14.56 11.67
CA VAL A 73 19.74 14.39 11.92
C VAL A 73 18.90 15.26 10.99
N LYS A 74 19.32 16.50 10.71
CA LYS A 74 18.66 17.34 9.70
C LYS A 74 18.64 16.67 8.33
N PHE A 75 19.76 16.06 7.92
CA PHE A 75 19.84 15.31 6.66
C PHE A 75 18.83 14.15 6.67
N LEU A 76 18.80 13.33 7.73
CA LEU A 76 17.89 12.19 7.83
C LEU A 76 16.42 12.63 7.76
N ILE A 77 16.02 13.62 8.56
CA ILE A 77 14.65 14.14 8.57
C ILE A 77 14.25 14.65 7.19
N ARG A 78 15.15 15.34 6.48
CA ARG A 78 14.88 15.80 5.12
C ARG A 78 14.67 14.63 4.16
N LYS A 79 15.54 13.61 4.17
CA LYS A 79 15.39 12.43 3.30
C LYS A 79 14.10 11.66 3.60
N THR A 80 13.75 11.50 4.87
CA THR A 80 12.48 10.87 5.26
C THR A 80 11.27 11.70 4.82
N ALA A 81 11.32 13.03 4.94
CA ALA A 81 10.24 13.90 4.49
C ALA A 81 10.01 13.79 2.97
N HIS A 82 11.09 13.81 2.17
CA HIS A 82 11.03 13.56 0.74
C HIS A 82 10.37 12.21 0.43
N ILE A 83 10.81 11.13 1.09
CA ILE A 83 10.21 9.80 0.91
C ILE A 83 8.69 9.83 1.18
N LEU A 84 8.25 10.48 2.26
CA LEU A 84 6.82 10.58 2.59
C LEU A 84 6.04 11.44 1.58
N LEU A 85 6.61 12.57 1.15
CA LEU A 85 6.00 13.49 0.18
C LEU A 85 5.76 12.79 -1.16
N TYR A 86 6.77 12.12 -1.70
CA TYR A 86 6.70 11.46 -3.01
C TYR A 86 5.94 10.13 -2.99
N ALA A 87 6.00 9.38 -1.88
CA ALA A 87 5.12 8.22 -1.69
C ALA A 87 3.63 8.64 -1.67
N THR A 88 3.31 9.75 -1.00
CA THR A 88 1.94 10.30 -0.95
C THR A 88 1.51 10.84 -2.31
N LEU A 89 2.41 11.51 -3.03
CA LEU A 89 2.15 12.00 -4.39
C LEU A 89 1.80 10.84 -5.33
N ALA A 90 2.59 9.77 -5.30
CA ALA A 90 2.36 8.57 -6.11
C ALA A 90 1.01 7.92 -5.77
N PHE A 91 0.70 7.82 -4.48
CA PHE A 91 -0.59 7.31 -4.01
C PHE A 91 -1.76 8.14 -4.56
N LEU A 92 -1.73 9.48 -4.43
CA LEU A 92 -2.82 10.36 -4.87
C LEU A 92 -2.98 10.34 -6.39
N THR A 93 -1.87 10.43 -7.11
CA THR A 93 -1.83 10.40 -8.58
C THR A 93 -2.40 9.10 -9.11
N ARG A 94 -1.99 7.96 -8.55
CA ARG A 94 -2.51 6.65 -8.94
C ARG A 94 -4.02 6.57 -8.75
N GLN A 95 -4.53 7.06 -7.62
CA GLN A 95 -5.97 7.05 -7.34
C GLN A 95 -6.74 7.97 -8.30
N ALA A 96 -6.20 9.15 -8.62
CA ALA A 96 -6.77 10.05 -9.61
C ALA A 96 -6.84 9.39 -11.01
N LEU A 97 -5.75 8.74 -11.44
CA LEU A 97 -5.67 8.06 -12.74
C LEU A 97 -6.62 6.85 -12.84
N LYS A 98 -6.69 6.00 -11.80
CA LYS A 98 -7.63 4.86 -11.78
C LYS A 98 -9.08 5.31 -11.94
N GLN A 99 -9.46 6.41 -11.28
CA GLN A 99 -10.81 6.96 -11.39
C GLN A 99 -11.05 7.63 -12.75
N ALA A 100 -10.05 8.29 -13.32
CA ALA A 100 -10.15 8.92 -14.63
C ALA A 100 -10.28 7.90 -15.78
N ILE A 101 -9.46 6.86 -15.78
CA ILE A 101 -9.43 5.84 -16.84
C ILE A 101 -10.60 4.86 -16.72
N GLY A 102 -10.90 4.38 -15.51
CA GLY A 102 -12.04 3.50 -15.26
C GLY A 102 -13.38 4.11 -15.68
N SER A 103 -13.48 5.44 -15.64
CA SER A 103 -14.67 6.19 -16.09
C SER A 103 -14.91 6.19 -17.59
N ARG A 104 -13.85 6.16 -18.40
CA ARG A 104 -13.96 6.33 -19.85
C ARG A 104 -14.06 5.00 -20.60
N LEU A 105 -13.44 3.95 -20.07
CA LEU A 105 -13.34 2.68 -20.81
C LEU A 105 -14.39 1.64 -20.43
N HIS A 106 -15.22 1.83 -19.39
CA HIS A 106 -16.07 0.77 -18.80
C HIS A 106 -15.31 -0.53 -18.42
N ILE A 107 -13.98 -0.51 -18.49
CA ILE A 107 -13.15 -1.66 -18.11
C ILE A 107 -12.95 -1.58 -16.61
N ARG A 108 -13.40 -2.62 -15.89
CA ARG A 108 -12.86 -2.91 -14.56
C ARG A 108 -11.39 -3.23 -14.77
N LEU A 109 -10.51 -2.25 -14.55
CA LEU A 109 -9.06 -2.42 -14.64
C LEU A 109 -8.54 -2.73 -13.24
N PRO A 110 -8.49 -4.01 -12.83
CA PRO A 110 -7.91 -4.36 -11.54
C PRO A 110 -6.40 -4.04 -11.52
N HIS A 111 -5.69 -4.12 -12.65
CA HIS A 111 -4.24 -3.90 -12.77
C HIS A 111 -3.85 -3.40 -14.17
N ALA A 112 -3.98 -2.10 -14.43
CA ALA A 112 -3.47 -1.52 -15.68
C ALA A 112 -1.99 -1.13 -15.48
N PRO A 113 -1.01 -1.83 -16.07
CA PRO A 113 0.40 -1.44 -15.97
C PRO A 113 0.63 0.01 -16.44
N VAL A 114 -0.21 0.47 -17.38
CA VAL A 114 -0.24 1.85 -17.86
C VAL A 114 -0.43 2.87 -16.72
N VAL A 115 -1.31 2.59 -15.74
CA VAL A 115 -1.52 3.52 -14.62
C VAL A 115 -0.26 3.62 -13.76
N GLU A 116 0.39 2.49 -13.51
CA GLU A 116 1.59 2.45 -12.68
C GLU A 116 2.75 3.20 -13.37
N VAL A 117 2.96 2.93 -14.66
CA VAL A 117 3.99 3.60 -15.47
C VAL A 117 3.75 5.11 -15.52
N VAL A 118 2.53 5.55 -15.84
CA VAL A 118 2.20 6.98 -15.90
C VAL A 118 2.35 7.65 -14.53
N THR A 119 2.02 6.95 -13.45
CA THR A 119 2.22 7.46 -12.08
C THR A 119 3.72 7.68 -11.79
N LEU A 120 4.58 6.70 -12.09
CA LEU A 120 6.02 6.82 -11.86
C LEU A 120 6.65 7.90 -12.73
N LEU A 121 6.26 7.99 -14.00
CA LEU A 121 6.73 9.06 -14.90
C LEU A 121 6.34 10.44 -14.37
N PHE A 122 5.11 10.59 -13.87
CA PHE A 122 4.66 11.83 -13.27
C PHE A 122 5.44 12.17 -12.01
N VAL A 123 5.64 11.21 -11.10
CA VAL A 123 6.45 11.39 -9.88
C VAL A 123 7.88 11.78 -10.23
N GLY A 124 8.51 11.11 -11.19
CA GLY A 124 9.86 11.41 -11.64
C GLY A 124 9.98 12.81 -12.25
N LEU A 125 8.98 13.24 -13.03
CA LEU A 125 8.92 14.60 -13.56
C LEU A 125 8.83 15.63 -12.43
N ILE A 126 7.96 15.42 -11.45
CA ILE A 126 7.82 16.34 -10.32
C ILE A 126 9.10 16.37 -9.47
N ALA A 127 9.74 15.23 -9.22
CA ALA A 127 11.01 15.16 -8.50
C ALA A 127 12.14 15.90 -9.23
N ALA A 128 12.23 15.76 -10.56
CA ALA A 128 13.19 16.51 -11.36
C ALA A 128 12.92 18.02 -11.33
N LEU A 129 11.64 18.42 -11.36
CA LEU A 129 11.25 19.83 -11.26
C LEU A 129 11.50 20.40 -9.86
N ASP A 130 11.31 19.62 -8.80
CA ASP A 130 11.65 20.01 -7.43
C ASP A 130 13.17 20.25 -7.30
N GLU A 131 13.99 19.31 -7.76
CA GLU A 131 15.45 19.48 -7.75
C GLU A 131 15.90 20.68 -8.58
N TRP A 132 15.29 20.92 -9.75
CA TRP A 132 15.53 22.15 -10.50
C TRP A 132 15.12 23.38 -9.69
N ASN A 133 13.93 23.42 -9.11
CA ASN A 133 13.51 24.55 -8.30
C ASN A 133 14.50 24.84 -7.15
N GLN A 134 15.03 23.79 -6.51
CA GLN A 134 16.02 23.91 -5.45
C GLN A 134 17.37 24.46 -5.91
N THR A 135 17.82 24.23 -7.15
CA THR A 135 19.08 24.82 -7.64
C THR A 135 19.04 26.34 -7.73
N HIS A 136 17.83 26.93 -7.85
CA HIS A 136 17.64 28.37 -7.85
C HIS A 136 17.47 28.97 -6.44
N VAL A 137 17.38 28.13 -5.40
CA VAL A 137 17.26 28.59 -4.01
C VAL A 137 18.65 28.75 -3.40
N ALA A 138 18.92 29.91 -2.80
CA ALA A 138 20.21 30.21 -2.20
C ALA A 138 20.65 29.14 -1.17
N LEU A 139 21.92 28.73 -1.26
CA LEU A 139 22.56 27.75 -0.38
C LEU A 139 21.93 26.34 -0.43
N ARG A 140 21.30 25.99 -1.56
CA ARG A 140 20.89 24.61 -1.87
C ARG A 140 21.64 24.09 -3.09
N THR A 141 22.02 22.83 -3.00
CA THR A 141 22.58 22.07 -4.13
C THR A 141 21.57 21.00 -4.48
N GLY A 142 21.05 21.03 -5.71
CA GLY A 142 20.26 19.92 -6.23
C GLY A 142 21.15 18.69 -6.45
N ALA A 143 20.63 17.50 -6.19
CA ALA A 143 21.33 16.24 -6.38
C ALA A 143 20.48 15.29 -7.22
N VAL A 144 21.02 14.82 -8.35
CA VAL A 144 20.34 13.81 -9.20
C VAL A 144 20.00 12.54 -8.41
N GLN A 145 20.81 12.22 -7.40
CA GLN A 145 20.56 11.11 -6.46
C GLN A 145 19.24 11.27 -5.69
N ASP A 146 18.78 12.50 -5.46
CA ASP A 146 17.52 12.78 -4.76
C ASP A 146 16.32 12.45 -5.65
N VAL A 147 16.41 12.68 -6.97
CA VAL A 147 15.37 12.24 -7.93
C VAL A 147 15.19 10.72 -7.90
N CYS A 148 16.31 9.96 -7.85
CA CYS A 148 16.25 8.51 -7.74
C CYS A 148 15.63 8.05 -6.41
N LEU A 149 15.97 8.71 -5.31
CA LEU A 149 15.37 8.46 -4.00
C LEU A 149 13.86 8.72 -4.01
N ASP A 150 13.42 9.80 -4.64
CA ASP A 150 12.02 10.20 -4.73
C ASP A 150 11.20 9.26 -5.63
N LEU A 151 11.80 8.74 -6.70
CA LEU A 151 11.23 7.67 -7.51
C LEU A 151 11.08 6.35 -6.73
N PHE A 152 12.09 5.99 -5.92
CA PHE A 152 12.01 4.82 -5.04
C PHE A 152 10.90 4.99 -4.01
N ALA A 153 10.77 6.19 -3.43
CA ALA A 153 9.68 6.54 -2.53
C ALA A 153 8.30 6.43 -3.19
N GLY A 154 8.16 6.93 -4.43
CA GLY A 154 6.94 6.78 -5.22
C GLY A 154 6.56 5.32 -5.43
N SER A 155 7.55 4.47 -5.71
CA SER A 155 7.36 3.02 -5.87
C SER A 155 6.83 2.36 -4.57
N ILE A 156 7.37 2.75 -3.41
CA ILE A 156 6.85 2.31 -2.11
C ILE A 156 5.39 2.75 -1.92
N GLY A 157 5.08 4.01 -2.21
CA GLY A 157 3.72 4.54 -2.10
C GLY A 157 2.71 3.78 -2.96
N MET A 158 3.12 3.39 -4.17
CA MET A 158 2.31 2.57 -5.08
C MET A 158 2.13 1.14 -4.56
N MET A 159 3.17 0.52 -4.00
CA MET A 159 3.08 -0.80 -3.39
C MET A 159 2.06 -0.83 -2.25
N ILE A 160 2.12 0.14 -1.33
CA ILE A 160 1.17 0.30 -0.22
C ILE A 160 -0.27 0.47 -0.76
N ALA A 161 -0.44 1.29 -1.80
CA ALA A 161 -1.75 1.49 -2.43
C ALA A 161 -2.31 0.19 -3.03
N SER A 162 -1.45 -0.68 -3.59
CA SER A 162 -1.86 -1.96 -4.19
C SER A 162 -2.35 -2.91 -3.11
N ILE A 163 -1.55 -3.10 -2.05
CA ILE A 163 -1.88 -3.96 -0.92
C ILE A 163 -3.22 -3.55 -0.31
N ARG A 164 -3.44 -2.25 -0.08
CA ARG A 164 -4.72 -1.76 0.47
C ARG A 164 -5.90 -2.09 -0.45
N THR A 165 -5.73 -1.92 -1.76
CA THR A 165 -6.80 -2.16 -2.74
C THR A 165 -7.12 -3.66 -2.85
N GLU A 166 -6.10 -4.52 -2.76
CA GLU A 166 -6.25 -5.97 -2.80
C GLU A 166 -6.87 -6.51 -1.51
N TYR A 167 -6.39 -6.06 -0.34
CA TYR A 167 -6.94 -6.42 0.95
C TYR A 167 -8.41 -6.04 1.09
N PHE A 168 -8.77 -4.81 0.68
CA PHE A 168 -10.17 -4.37 0.70
C PHE A 168 -11.06 -5.17 -0.26
N ARG A 169 -10.56 -5.50 -1.46
CA ARG A 169 -11.28 -6.38 -2.40
C ARG A 169 -11.47 -7.79 -1.83
N PHE A 170 -10.44 -8.35 -1.19
CA PHE A 170 -10.51 -9.63 -0.52
C PHE A 170 -11.60 -9.64 0.57
N LEU A 171 -11.63 -8.61 1.43
CA LEU A 171 -12.65 -8.48 2.47
C LEU A 171 -14.07 -8.38 1.88
N LEU A 172 -14.26 -7.59 0.83
CA LEU A 172 -15.55 -7.48 0.15
C LEU A 172 -15.98 -8.79 -0.51
N ASN A 173 -15.06 -9.49 -1.16
CA ASN A 173 -15.35 -10.79 -1.77
C ASN A 173 -15.72 -11.82 -0.71
N LYS A 174 -14.99 -11.86 0.41
CA LYS A 174 -15.31 -12.74 1.54
C LYS A 174 -16.69 -12.43 2.11
N ALA A 175 -17.01 -11.15 2.35
CA ALA A 175 -18.33 -10.73 2.82
C ALA A 175 -19.43 -11.11 1.82
N ASN A 176 -19.23 -10.89 0.51
CA ASN A 176 -20.19 -11.25 -0.52
C ASN A 176 -20.42 -12.77 -0.59
N THR A 177 -19.36 -13.58 -0.47
CA THR A 177 -19.48 -15.04 -0.39
C THR A 177 -20.24 -15.51 0.85
N LEU A 178 -20.08 -14.82 1.98
CA LEU A 178 -20.82 -15.11 3.22
C LEU A 178 -22.29 -14.70 3.12
N LEU A 179 -22.59 -13.59 2.45
CA LEU A 179 -23.96 -13.11 2.22
C LEU A 179 -24.68 -13.88 1.10
N SER A 180 -23.95 -14.43 0.12
CA SER A 180 -24.52 -15.24 -0.97
C SER A 180 -24.78 -16.70 -0.57
N ARG A 181 -24.20 -17.16 0.56
CA ARG A 181 -24.74 -18.31 1.28
C ARG A 181 -26.07 -17.86 1.89
N GLN A 182 -27.17 -18.11 1.18
CA GLN A 182 -28.52 -17.87 1.68
C GLN A 182 -28.64 -18.41 3.12
N PRO A 183 -29.36 -17.73 4.04
CA PRO A 183 -29.78 -18.40 5.25
C PRO A 183 -30.58 -19.62 4.82
N VAL A 184 -30.22 -20.80 5.33
CA VAL A 184 -31.01 -22.02 5.19
C VAL A 184 -32.45 -21.63 5.47
N SER A 185 -33.36 -21.90 4.52
CA SER A 185 -34.74 -21.44 4.65
C SER A 185 -35.31 -21.97 5.97
N THR A 186 -36.17 -21.20 6.64
CA THR A 186 -36.81 -21.63 7.90
C THR A 186 -37.53 -22.97 7.73
N GLU A 187 -37.99 -23.28 6.52
CA GLU A 187 -38.54 -24.57 6.11
C GLU A 187 -37.49 -25.70 6.17
N GLU A 188 -36.30 -25.52 5.59
CA GLU A 188 -35.21 -26.50 5.66
C GLU A 188 -34.69 -26.72 7.09
N VAL A 189 -34.63 -25.65 7.91
CA VAL A 189 -34.27 -25.76 9.34
C VAL A 189 -35.36 -26.50 10.13
N PHE A 190 -36.63 -26.24 9.84
CA PHE A 190 -37.76 -26.92 10.47
C PHE A 190 -37.86 -28.39 10.06
N VAL A 191 -37.56 -28.71 8.80
CA VAL A 191 -37.42 -30.10 8.32
C VAL A 191 -36.26 -30.79 9.03
N LEU A 192 -35.08 -30.18 9.11
CA LEU A 192 -33.92 -30.75 9.82
C LEU A 192 -34.14 -30.91 11.34
N LEU A 193 -34.94 -30.05 11.96
CA LEU A 193 -35.30 -30.12 13.39
C LEU A 193 -36.48 -31.06 13.68
N ASN A 194 -37.36 -31.34 12.71
CA ASN A 194 -38.49 -32.27 12.84
C ASN A 194 -38.26 -33.64 12.19
N LEU A 195 -37.08 -33.90 11.62
CA LEU A 195 -36.71 -35.26 11.28
C LEU A 195 -36.69 -36.07 12.59
N PRO A 196 -37.48 -37.16 12.69
CA PRO A 196 -37.39 -38.02 13.85
C PRO A 196 -35.95 -38.48 13.93
N GLN A 197 -35.29 -38.18 15.05
CA GLN A 197 -33.99 -38.75 15.39
C GLN A 197 -34.20 -40.26 15.27
N ARG A 198 -33.75 -40.86 14.16
CA ARG A 198 -33.85 -42.29 13.94
C ARG A 198 -33.08 -42.91 15.09
N SER A 199 -33.82 -43.42 16.05
CA SER A 199 -33.36 -43.97 17.31
C SER A 199 -32.27 -44.98 17.01
N ALA A 200 -31.04 -44.60 17.31
CA ALA A 200 -29.93 -45.51 17.42
C ALA A 200 -30.11 -46.28 18.74
N GLU A 201 -31.11 -47.16 18.81
CA GLU A 201 -31.19 -48.19 19.85
C GLU A 201 -32.21 -49.27 19.47
N THR A 202 -31.83 -50.53 19.74
CA THR A 202 -32.56 -51.80 19.56
C THR A 202 -32.44 -52.44 18.15
N ALA A 203 -31.37 -53.19 17.85
CA ALA A 203 -31.17 -54.65 18.11
C ALA A 203 -32.09 -55.53 17.24
N ALA A 204 -31.67 -56.58 16.50
CA ALA A 204 -30.52 -57.48 16.60
C ALA A 204 -30.21 -58.20 15.25
N GLU A 205 -29.02 -58.79 15.17
CA GLU A 205 -28.40 -59.72 14.17
C GLU A 205 -29.27 -60.92 13.68
N PRO A 206 -28.76 -61.85 12.82
CA PRO A 206 -27.90 -61.75 11.62
C PRO A 206 -28.45 -62.61 10.44
N GLU A 207 -28.20 -62.22 9.19
CA GLU A 207 -28.29 -63.17 8.05
C GLU A 207 -27.04 -63.09 7.16
N VAL A 208 -25.88 -63.14 7.82
CA VAL A 208 -24.67 -63.67 7.20
C VAL A 208 -24.80 -65.19 7.28
N THR A 209 -25.14 -65.83 6.15
CA THR A 209 -24.92 -67.24 5.77
C THR A 209 -26.14 -67.75 4.98
N ARG A 210 -26.24 -67.45 3.68
CA ARG A 210 -27.04 -68.30 2.75
C ARG A 210 -26.89 -68.11 1.24
N LEU A 211 -26.05 -67.20 0.72
CA LEU A 211 -25.89 -67.03 -0.74
C LEU A 211 -24.47 -67.24 -1.29
N LEU A 212 -23.60 -67.94 -0.54
CA LEU A 212 -22.30 -68.44 -1.05
C LEU A 212 -22.20 -69.98 -1.01
N SER A 213 -23.34 -70.67 -1.17
CA SER A 213 -23.43 -72.13 -1.13
C SER A 213 -24.52 -72.65 -2.09
N ALA A 214 -24.36 -72.34 -3.38
CA ALA A 214 -24.92 -73.04 -4.54
C ALA A 214 -24.50 -72.16 -5.74
N GLY A 215 -23.46 -72.46 -6.52
CA GLY A 215 -23.13 -73.77 -7.06
C GLY A 215 -24.04 -74.03 -8.25
N ASP A 216 -23.44 -74.09 -9.44
CA ASP A 216 -23.96 -74.54 -10.75
C ASP A 216 -24.33 -73.40 -11.73
N LEU A 217 -23.46 -73.06 -12.70
CA LEU A 217 -23.20 -73.72 -14.01
C LEU A 217 -24.42 -73.78 -14.93
N GLU A 218 -24.41 -72.95 -15.98
CA GLU A 218 -24.91 -73.17 -17.36
C GLU A 218 -24.80 -71.82 -18.11
N ILE A 219 -23.82 -71.59 -18.99
CA ILE A 219 -23.80 -71.90 -20.44
C ILE A 219 -25.15 -71.61 -21.12
N LEU A 220 -25.19 -70.59 -21.98
CA LEU A 220 -25.54 -70.70 -23.41
C LEU A 220 -25.54 -69.32 -24.10
N ASP A 221 -24.74 -69.27 -25.18
CA ASP A 221 -24.68 -68.37 -26.36
C ASP A 221 -24.62 -66.85 -26.23
#